data_AF-A0AAJ6NW90-F1
#
_entry.id   AF-A0AAJ6NW90-F1
#
_cell.length_a   1.000
_cell.length_b   1.000
_cell.length_c   1.000
_cell.angle_alpha   90.00
_cell.angle_beta   90.00
_cell.angle_gamma   90.00
#
_symmetry.space_group_name_H-M   'P 1'
#
loop_
_entity.id
_entity.type
_entity.pdbx_description
1 polymer ?
#
loop_
_entity_poly.entity_id
_entity_poly.type
_entity_poly.pdbx_seq_one_letter_code
_entity_poly.pdbx_strand_id
1 'polypeptide(L)'
;MNPNNQDESNQPQQLDPYEETLFSGYTDGEIAEMKVLMENWDKATYPTLANSIVNHADRHDFNNNYLRYLRKANNFTKKGARKKILSDGAYRWNKGNEFIIERNGKIVSYGEN
;
A
#
# COMPACT_ATOMS: atom_id res chain seq x y z
N MET A 1 -34.21 13.73 36.85
CA MET A 1 -33.67 14.71 35.87
C MET A 1 -32.15 14.61 35.89
N ASN A 2 -31.58 14.00 34.85
CA ASN A 2 -30.27 14.36 34.29
C ASN A 2 -30.17 13.64 32.93
N PRO A 3 -30.40 14.31 31.79
CA PRO A 3 -30.16 13.73 30.48
C PRO A 3 -28.74 14.12 30.06
N ASN A 4 -27.81 13.16 30.05
CA ASN A 4 -26.50 13.39 29.43
C ASN A 4 -26.49 12.75 28.04
N ASN A 5 -26.74 13.63 27.06
CA ASN A 5 -26.40 13.44 25.66
C ASN A 5 -24.93 13.06 25.53
N GLN A 6 -24.65 12.04 24.72
CA GLN A 6 -23.57 12.12 23.74
C GLN A 6 -24.09 11.50 22.44
N ASP A 7 -24.60 12.37 21.57
CA ASP A 7 -24.63 12.13 20.13
C ASP A 7 -23.21 11.77 19.69
N GLU A 8 -23.01 10.51 19.32
CA GLU A 8 -21.81 10.09 18.59
C GLU A 8 -21.83 10.83 17.25
N SER A 9 -20.96 11.84 17.17
CA SER A 9 -20.77 12.69 16.03
C SER A 9 -20.50 11.88 14.76
N ASN A 10 -21.49 11.86 13.88
CA ASN A 10 -21.37 11.50 12.47
C ASN A 10 -20.42 12.51 11.79
N GLN A 11 -19.10 12.28 11.86
CA GLN A 11 -18.16 13.05 11.04
C GLN A 11 -18.24 12.50 9.61
N PRO A 12 -18.50 13.35 8.59
CA PRO A 12 -18.40 12.91 7.20
C PRO A 12 -16.97 12.41 6.98
N GLN A 13 -16.82 11.19 6.48
CA GLN A 13 -15.53 10.59 6.18
C GLN A 13 -14.77 11.53 5.26
N GLN A 14 -13.77 12.23 5.81
CA GLN A 14 -12.89 13.09 5.06
C GLN A 14 -12.14 12.17 4.07
N LEU A 15 -12.44 12.30 2.78
CA LEU A 15 -11.82 11.50 1.74
C LEU A 15 -10.30 11.58 1.89
N ASP A 16 -9.62 10.44 1.96
CA ASP A 16 -8.16 10.42 2.01
C ASP A 16 -7.64 11.02 0.69
N PRO A 17 -6.89 12.13 0.71
CA PRO A 17 -6.38 12.76 -0.53
C PRO A 17 -5.50 11.80 -1.34
N TYR A 18 -4.88 10.82 -0.69
CA TYR A 18 -4.12 9.78 -1.37
C TYR A 18 -4.99 8.72 -2.02
N GLU A 19 -6.22 8.48 -1.56
CA GLU A 19 -7.16 7.60 -2.28
C GLU A 19 -7.63 8.23 -3.58
N GLU A 20 -7.91 9.54 -3.58
CA GLU A 20 -8.22 10.27 -4.82
C GLU A 20 -7.05 10.16 -5.81
N THR A 21 -5.82 10.35 -5.34
CA THR A 21 -4.62 10.20 -6.17
C THR A 21 -4.44 8.77 -6.67
N LEU A 22 -4.61 7.78 -5.78
CA LEU A 22 -4.41 6.37 -6.06
C LEU A 22 -5.39 5.85 -7.12
N PHE A 23 -6.65 6.28 -7.07
CA PHE A 23 -7.71 5.80 -7.96
C PHE A 23 -8.00 6.72 -9.15
N SER A 24 -7.42 7.93 -9.18
CA SER A 24 -7.64 8.89 -10.27
C SER A 24 -7.26 8.31 -11.63
N GLY A 25 -8.21 8.38 -12.58
CA GLY A 25 -8.02 7.95 -13.96
C GLY A 25 -8.22 6.45 -14.21
N TYR A 26 -8.51 5.66 -13.17
CA TYR A 26 -8.84 4.23 -13.30
C TYR A 26 -10.35 4.00 -13.43
N THR A 27 -10.72 2.93 -14.14
CA THR A 27 -12.09 2.46 -14.24
C THR A 27 -12.55 1.77 -12.96
N ASP A 28 -13.86 1.62 -12.75
CA ASP A 28 -14.41 0.91 -11.57
C ASP A 28 -13.87 -0.52 -11.43
N GLY A 29 -13.65 -1.22 -12.56
CA GLY A 29 -13.08 -2.57 -12.56
C GLY A 29 -11.61 -2.59 -12.13
N GLU A 30 -10.83 -1.62 -12.57
CA GLU A 30 -9.44 -1.45 -12.15
C GLU A 30 -9.36 -1.05 -10.67
N ILE A 31 -10.21 -0.13 -10.21
CA ILE A 31 -10.30 0.25 -8.80
C ILE A 31 -10.67 -0.95 -7.92
N ALA A 32 -11.60 -1.78 -8.37
CA ALA A 32 -11.95 -3.01 -7.66
C ALA A 32 -10.76 -3.98 -7.56
N GLU A 33 -9.99 -4.15 -8.64
CA GLU A 33 -8.75 -4.95 -8.62
C GLU A 33 -7.70 -4.34 -7.68
N MET A 34 -7.49 -3.03 -7.73
CA MET A 34 -6.55 -2.33 -6.83
C MET A 34 -6.91 -2.59 -5.37
N LYS A 35 -8.19 -2.47 -5.01
CA LYS A 35 -8.66 -2.75 -3.64
C LYS A 35 -8.36 -4.18 -3.20
N VAL A 36 -8.54 -5.18 -4.06
CA VAL A 36 -8.16 -6.57 -3.77
C VAL A 36 -6.65 -6.71 -3.57
N LEU A 37 -5.83 -6.09 -4.43
CA LEU A 37 -4.37 -6.14 -4.30
C LEU A 37 -3.87 -5.43 -3.02
N MET A 38 -4.54 -4.36 -2.62
CA MET A 38 -4.27 -3.60 -1.41
C MET A 38 -4.50 -4.41 -0.12
N GLU A 39 -5.31 -5.46 -0.14
CA GLU A 39 -5.48 -6.34 1.02
C GLU A 39 -4.17 -7.00 1.43
N ASN A 40 -3.21 -7.19 0.51
CA ASN A 40 -1.90 -7.76 0.79
C ASN A 40 -0.87 -6.75 1.30
N TRP A 41 -1.26 -5.48 1.42
CA TRP A 41 -0.39 -4.38 1.81
C TRP A 41 -0.56 -3.96 3.27
N ASP A 42 0.48 -3.37 3.83
CA ASP A 42 0.50 -2.72 5.14
C ASP A 42 0.94 -1.27 5.00
N LYS A 43 0.29 -0.39 5.76
CA LYS A 43 0.59 1.05 5.74
C LYS A 43 1.92 1.41 6.42
N ALA A 44 2.55 0.48 7.12
CA ALA A 44 3.72 0.69 7.96
C ALA A 44 3.57 1.90 8.90
N THR A 45 4.35 2.95 8.68
CA THR A 45 4.34 4.18 9.49
C THR A 45 3.52 5.30 8.86
N TYR A 46 2.91 5.09 7.70
CA TYR A 46 2.11 6.11 7.03
C TYR A 46 0.74 6.29 7.70
N PRO A 47 0.15 7.49 7.64
CA PRO A 47 -1.20 7.76 8.14
C PRO A 47 -2.24 6.78 7.60
N THR A 48 -2.23 6.55 6.29
CA THR A 48 -3.18 5.70 5.56
C THR A 48 -2.48 4.72 4.63
N LEU A 49 -3.22 3.69 4.21
CA LEU A 49 -2.73 2.70 3.25
C LEU A 49 -2.48 3.32 1.87
N ALA A 50 -3.38 4.19 1.39
CA ALA A 50 -3.21 4.86 0.11
C ALA A 50 -1.97 5.77 0.10
N ASN A 51 -1.69 6.49 1.20
CA ASN A 51 -0.47 7.28 1.34
C ASN A 51 0.80 6.41 1.21
N SER A 52 0.83 5.26 1.90
CA SER A 52 1.94 4.30 1.78
C SER A 52 2.16 3.87 0.33
N ILE A 53 1.09 3.48 -0.37
CA ILE A 53 1.18 2.99 -1.75
C ILE A 53 1.64 4.08 -2.70
N VAL A 54 1.00 5.25 -2.69
CA VAL A 54 1.35 6.39 -3.56
C VAL A 54 2.79 6.80 -3.34
N ASN A 55 3.20 7.02 -2.07
CA ASN A 55 4.56 7.45 -1.77
C ASN A 55 5.62 6.44 -2.24
N HIS A 56 5.38 5.14 -2.01
CA HIS A 56 6.34 4.13 -2.44
C HIS A 56 6.35 3.94 -3.96
N ALA A 57 5.18 3.98 -4.63
CA ALA A 57 5.11 3.90 -6.08
C ALA A 57 5.88 5.06 -6.73
N ASP A 58 5.69 6.29 -6.25
CA ASP A 58 6.33 7.48 -6.79
C ASP A 58 7.86 7.45 -6.65
N ARG A 59 8.34 6.97 -5.49
CA ARG A 59 9.77 6.79 -5.20
C ARG A 59 10.44 5.67 -6.01
N HIS A 60 9.65 4.81 -6.64
CA HIS A 60 10.12 3.67 -7.44
C HIS A 60 9.72 3.78 -8.91
N ASP A 61 9.50 5.02 -9.39
CA ASP A 61 9.21 5.34 -10.80
C ASP A 61 7.88 4.79 -11.34
N PHE A 62 6.92 4.51 -10.45
CA PHE A 62 5.55 4.14 -10.80
C PHE A 62 4.55 5.30 -10.68
N ASN A 63 5.04 6.54 -10.73
CA ASN A 63 4.20 7.75 -10.71
C ASN A 63 3.05 7.61 -11.72
N ASN A 64 1.81 7.82 -11.26
CA ASN A 64 0.56 7.66 -12.03
C ASN A 64 0.32 6.26 -12.64
N ASN A 65 1.04 5.23 -12.19
CA ASN A 65 0.91 3.84 -12.65
C ASN A 65 0.74 2.87 -11.46
N TYR A 66 -0.10 3.26 -10.49
CA TYR A 66 -0.28 2.56 -9.22
C TYR A 66 -0.84 1.15 -9.38
N LEU A 67 -1.75 0.91 -10.31
CA LEU A 67 -2.26 -0.45 -10.58
C LEU A 67 -1.13 -1.38 -11.06
N ARG A 68 -0.25 -0.89 -11.94
CA ARG A 68 0.93 -1.66 -12.39
C ARG A 68 1.85 -1.97 -11.22
N TYR A 69 2.10 -0.99 -10.36
CA TYR A 69 2.90 -1.16 -9.15
C TYR A 69 2.34 -2.24 -8.22
N LEU A 70 1.05 -2.18 -7.90
CA LEU A 70 0.36 -3.18 -7.08
C LEU A 70 0.43 -4.59 -7.70
N ARG A 71 0.18 -4.71 -9.01
CA ARG A 71 0.29 -5.99 -9.74
C ARG A 71 1.70 -6.56 -9.67
N LYS A 72 2.74 -5.75 -9.90
CA LYS A 72 4.13 -6.21 -9.85
C LYS A 72 4.52 -6.65 -8.44
N ALA A 73 4.15 -5.89 -7.41
CA ALA A 73 4.37 -6.25 -6.03
C ALA A 73 3.72 -7.60 -5.68
N ASN A 74 2.45 -7.79 -6.06
CA ASN A 74 1.71 -9.01 -5.78
C ASN A 74 2.22 -10.24 -6.56
N ASN A 75 2.80 -10.02 -7.75
CA ASN A 75 3.39 -11.08 -8.57
C ASN A 75 4.85 -11.39 -8.22
N PHE A 76 5.46 -10.68 -7.25
CA PHE A 76 6.84 -10.92 -6.86
C PHE A 76 7.01 -12.33 -6.26
N THR A 77 7.93 -13.11 -6.81
CA THR A 77 8.19 -14.48 -6.36
C THR A 77 9.42 -14.57 -5.47
N LYS A 78 9.23 -15.03 -4.22
CA LYS A 78 10.33 -15.23 -3.25
C LYS A 78 11.25 -16.41 -3.61
N LYS A 79 10.80 -17.32 -4.49
CA LYS A 79 11.61 -18.44 -4.96
C LYS A 79 12.86 -17.93 -5.67
N GLY A 80 14.03 -18.26 -5.12
CA GLY A 80 15.33 -17.81 -5.61
C GLY A 80 15.70 -16.36 -5.24
N ALA A 81 14.89 -15.68 -4.43
CA ALA A 81 15.21 -14.35 -3.92
C ALA A 81 16.16 -14.44 -2.72
N ARG A 82 17.08 -13.48 -2.61
CA ARG A 82 17.97 -13.32 -1.45
C ARG A 82 17.23 -12.58 -0.34
N LYS A 83 17.07 -13.22 0.82
CA LYS A 83 16.45 -12.64 2.02
C LYS A 83 17.45 -11.84 2.83
N LYS A 84 17.09 -10.63 3.24
CA LYS A 84 17.81 -9.78 4.20
C LYS A 84 16.85 -9.31 5.28
N ILE A 85 17.28 -9.36 6.54
CA ILE A 85 16.54 -8.76 7.66
C ILE A 85 17.01 -7.31 7.78
N LEU A 86 16.07 -6.37 7.81
CA LEU A 86 16.32 -4.95 8.01
C LEU A 86 16.40 -4.62 9.51
N SER A 87 16.96 -3.46 9.86
CA SER A 87 17.17 -3.03 11.25
C SER A 87 15.87 -2.86 12.05
N ASP A 88 14.76 -2.64 11.35
CA ASP A 88 13.40 -2.52 11.90
C ASP A 88 12.65 -3.87 11.98
N GLY A 89 13.33 -4.98 11.68
CA GLY A 89 12.76 -6.32 11.69
C GLY A 89 11.97 -6.71 10.42
N ALA A 90 11.85 -5.81 9.44
CA ALA A 90 11.22 -6.16 8.16
C ALA A 90 12.13 -7.08 7.32
N TYR A 91 11.52 -7.86 6.42
CA TYR A 91 12.24 -8.71 5.49
C TYR A 91 12.30 -8.07 4.12
N ARG A 92 13.50 -7.83 3.61
CA ARG A 92 13.72 -7.47 2.21
C ARG A 92 14.12 -8.71 1.41
N TRP A 93 13.34 -9.04 0.39
CA TRP A 93 13.66 -10.07 -0.58
C TRP A 93 14.12 -9.41 -1.87
N ASN A 94 15.31 -9.77 -2.36
CA ASN A 94 15.86 -9.22 -3.60
C ASN A 94 15.97 -10.31 -4.66
N LYS A 95 15.50 -10.05 -5.87
CA LYS A 95 15.55 -10.98 -6.99
C LYS A 95 15.88 -10.23 -8.29
N GLY A 96 17.08 -10.46 -8.81
CA GLY A 96 17.57 -9.72 -9.97
C GLY A 96 17.59 -8.21 -9.66
N ASN A 97 16.88 -7.43 -10.48
CA ASN A 97 16.75 -6.00 -10.28
C ASN A 97 15.58 -5.60 -9.37
N GLU A 98 14.75 -6.53 -8.91
CA GLU A 98 13.54 -6.22 -8.16
C GLU A 98 13.70 -6.57 -6.68
N PHE A 99 12.94 -5.89 -5.83
CA PHE A 99 12.82 -6.26 -4.43
C PHE A 99 11.41 -6.04 -3.88
N ILE A 100 11.10 -6.77 -2.82
CA ILE A 100 9.92 -6.55 -1.99
C ILE A 100 10.34 -6.49 -0.52
N ILE A 101 9.73 -5.56 0.22
CA ILE A 101 9.87 -5.44 1.66
C ILE A 101 8.55 -5.87 2.29
N GLU A 102 8.63 -6.80 3.23
CA GLU A 102 7.49 -7.35 3.94
C GLU A 102 7.64 -7.22 5.45
N ARG A 103 6.51 -7.00 6.11
CA ARG A 103 6.40 -7.04 7.56
C ARG A 103 5.15 -7.83 7.92
N ASN A 104 5.28 -8.81 8.81
CA ASN A 104 4.16 -9.68 9.25
C ASN A 104 3.38 -10.32 8.08
N GLY A 105 4.05 -10.66 6.99
CA GLY A 105 3.44 -11.29 5.80
C GLY A 105 2.69 -10.32 4.88
N LYS A 106 2.71 -9.02 5.16
CA LYS A 106 2.15 -7.97 4.29
C LYS A 106 3.27 -7.20 3.59
N ILE A 107 2.96 -6.72 2.39
CA ILE A 107 3.84 -5.89 1.57
C ILE A 107 3.87 -4.48 2.15
N VAL A 108 5.06 -3.94 2.38
CA VAL A 108 5.27 -2.55 2.80
C VAL A 108 5.79 -1.70 1.65
N SER A 109 6.61 -2.30 0.79
CA SER A 109 7.21 -1.63 -0.36
C SER A 109 7.63 -2.66 -1.40
N TYR A 110 7.51 -2.27 -2.66
CA TYR A 110 8.11 -2.96 -3.81
C TYR A 110 8.95 -1.95 -4.58
N GLY A 111 9.98 -2.40 -5.28
CA GLY A 111 10.78 -1.52 -6.12
C GLY A 111 11.72 -2.27 -7.06
N GLU A 112 12.28 -1.52 -8.00
CA GLU A 112 13.33 -1.94 -8.91
C GLU A 112 14.61 -1.14 -8.55
N ASN A 113 15.78 -1.78 -8.58
CA ASN A 113 17.09 -1.17 -8.27
C ASN A 113 17.72 -0.49 -9.48
#